data_AF-A0A939YY17-F1
#
_entry.id   AF-A0A939YY17-F1
#
_cell.length_a   1.000
_cell.length_b   1.000
_cell.length_c   1.000
_cell.angle_alpha   90.00
_cell.angle_beta   90.00
_cell.angle_gamma   90.00
#
_symmetry.space_group_name_H-M   'P 1'
#
loop_
_entity.id
_entity.type
_entity.pdbx_description
1 polymer ?
#
loop_
_entity_poly.entity_id
_entity_poly.type
_entity_poly.pdbx_seq_one_letter_code
_entity_poly.pdbx_strand_id
1 'polypeptide(L)'
;MAKPKPGFMLYHEDVAALHLLDDAQLGALIRAMAAYSETGEARTLENDVLEMAFSMMRYKLDHDRERYETICEKRSEAGRLAHAGKRQQTPANAANINVNPNVNLNSNPNINGNINSNISGSSMASPDPRIVALEALKERIRRNEQ
;
A
#
# COMPACT_ATOMS: atom_id res chain seq x y z
N MET A 1 -4.30 -13.20 -19.26
CA MET A 1 -5.52 -12.70 -18.58
C MET A 1 -5.07 -11.97 -17.32
N ALA A 2 -5.52 -10.73 -17.11
CA ALA A 2 -5.21 -10.02 -15.86
C ALA A 2 -5.82 -10.81 -14.68
N LYS A 3 -5.06 -10.98 -13.59
CA LYS A 3 -5.61 -11.66 -12.41
C LYS A 3 -6.68 -10.74 -11.78
N PRO A 4 -7.85 -11.28 -11.41
CA PRO A 4 -8.86 -10.49 -10.70
C PRO A 4 -8.28 -9.96 -9.39
N LYS A 5 -8.64 -8.73 -9.04
CA LYS A 5 -8.21 -8.11 -7.78
C LYS A 5 -8.82 -8.89 -6.61
N PRO A 6 -8.06 -9.15 -5.54
CA PRO A 6 -8.54 -9.97 -4.43
C PRO A 6 -9.63 -9.29 -3.58
N GLY A 7 -9.76 -7.96 -3.67
CA GLY A 7 -10.74 -7.18 -2.94
C GLY A 7 -10.33 -5.71 -2.84
N PHE A 8 -11.01 -4.99 -1.95
CA PHE A 8 -10.68 -3.61 -1.55
C PHE A 8 -10.42 -3.54 -0.04
N MET A 9 -9.76 -2.46 0.39
CA MET A 9 -9.39 -2.24 1.79
C MET A 9 -10.20 -1.09 2.39
N LEU A 10 -10.51 -1.19 3.68
CA LEU A 10 -11.02 -0.09 4.50
C LEU A 10 -10.01 0.21 5.59
N TYR A 11 -9.69 1.49 5.79
CA TYR A 11 -8.74 1.93 6.80
C TYR A 11 -9.46 2.32 8.10
N HIS A 12 -8.79 2.17 9.24
CA HIS A 12 -9.37 2.50 10.54
C HIS A 12 -9.82 3.96 10.67
N GLU A 13 -9.16 4.88 9.96
CA GLU A 13 -9.56 6.28 9.86
C GLU A 13 -10.95 6.48 9.24
N ASP A 14 -11.37 5.59 8.34
CA ASP A 14 -12.66 5.67 7.66
C ASP A 14 -13.80 5.10 8.51
N VAL A 15 -13.49 4.18 9.42
CA VAL A 15 -14.48 3.52 10.28
C VAL A 15 -15.26 4.53 11.12
N ALA A 16 -14.61 5.59 11.59
CA ALA A 16 -15.27 6.64 12.36
C ALA A 16 -16.39 7.34 11.56
N ALA A 17 -16.16 7.58 10.27
CA ALA A 17 -17.17 8.17 9.39
C ALA A 17 -18.29 7.16 9.07
N LEU A 18 -17.95 5.88 8.92
CA LEU A 18 -18.94 4.82 8.67
C LEU A 18 -19.91 4.59 9.84
N HIS A 19 -19.47 4.84 11.08
CA HIS A 19 -20.33 4.75 12.27
C HIS A 19 -21.43 5.82 12.34
N LEU A 20 -21.36 6.86 11.50
CA LEU A 20 -22.41 7.89 11.41
C LEU A 20 -23.60 7.43 10.56
N LEU A 21 -23.44 6.34 9.82
CA LEU A 21 -24.47 5.78 8.94
C LEU A 21 -25.30 4.74 9.68
N ASP A 22 -26.57 4.61 9.32
CA ASP A 22 -27.38 3.47 9.76
C ASP A 22 -26.96 2.17 9.01
N ASP A 23 -27.41 1.01 9.50
CA ASP A 23 -27.03 -0.28 8.92
C ASP A 23 -27.48 -0.44 7.45
N ALA A 24 -28.62 0.16 7.06
CA ALA A 24 -29.13 0.08 5.70
C ALA A 24 -28.30 0.93 4.75
N GLN A 25 -27.93 2.13 5.18
CA GLN A 25 -27.04 3.10 4.55
C GLN A 25 -25.63 2.54 4.39
N LEU A 26 -25.06 1.99 5.47
CA LEU A 26 -23.76 1.33 5.45
C LEU A 26 -23.77 0.14 4.49
N GLY A 27 -24.82 -0.69 4.54
CA GLY A 27 -24.98 -1.81 3.60
C GLY A 27 -25.07 -1.35 2.15
N ALA A 28 -25.79 -0.26 1.87
CA ALA A 28 -25.89 0.31 0.53
C ALA A 28 -24.53 0.83 0.04
N LEU A 29 -23.80 1.55 0.90
CA LEU A 29 -22.47 2.07 0.60
C LEU A 29 -21.46 0.95 0.32
N ILE A 30 -21.39 -0.07 1.17
CA ILE A 30 -20.48 -1.21 0.99
C ILE A 30 -20.80 -1.97 -0.30
N ARG A 31 -22.08 -2.17 -0.64
CA ARG A 31 -22.47 -2.81 -1.92
C ARG A 31 -22.05 -1.97 -3.12
N ALA A 32 -22.19 -0.65 -3.06
CA ALA A 32 -21.74 0.24 -4.13
C ALA A 32 -20.21 0.22 -4.28
N MET A 33 -19.47 0.23 -3.18
CA MET A 33 -18.01 0.10 -3.18
C MET A 33 -17.54 -1.23 -3.76
N ALA A 34 -18.19 -2.35 -3.40
CA ALA A 34 -17.85 -3.67 -3.93
C ALA A 34 -18.06 -3.73 -5.45
N ALA A 35 -19.23 -3.27 -5.92
CA ALA A 35 -19.53 -3.20 -7.35
C ALA A 35 -18.51 -2.32 -8.11
N TYR A 36 -18.16 -1.16 -7.54
CA TYR A 36 -17.15 -0.28 -8.12
C TYR A 36 -15.75 -0.91 -8.15
N SER A 37 -15.35 -1.62 -7.09
CA SER A 37 -14.04 -2.28 -7.03
C SER A 37 -13.87 -3.36 -8.10
N GLU A 38 -14.94 -4.11 -8.37
CA GLU A 38 -14.98 -5.18 -9.37
C GLU A 38 -15.07 -4.66 -10.81
N THR A 39 -15.99 -3.73 -11.07
CA THR A 39 -16.35 -3.31 -12.43
C THR A 39 -15.76 -1.96 -12.84
N GLY A 40 -15.47 -1.09 -11.87
CA GLY A 40 -15.14 0.32 -12.10
C GLY A 40 -16.33 1.22 -12.41
N GLU A 41 -17.56 0.69 -12.41
CA GLU A 41 -18.77 1.45 -12.68
C GLU A 41 -19.33 2.06 -11.38
N ALA A 42 -19.43 3.39 -11.35
CA ALA A 42 -20.02 4.10 -10.23
C ALA A 42 -21.54 3.97 -10.29
N ARG A 43 -22.15 3.64 -9.16
CA ARG A 43 -23.61 3.58 -9.01
C ARG A 43 -24.07 4.86 -8.34
N THR A 44 -25.10 5.50 -8.89
CA THR A 44 -25.81 6.59 -8.23
C THR A 44 -26.51 6.06 -6.98
N LEU A 45 -26.32 6.74 -5.86
CA LEU A 45 -26.99 6.42 -4.60
C LEU A 45 -28.15 7.39 -4.39
N GLU A 46 -29.24 6.92 -3.80
CA GLU A 46 -30.47 7.71 -3.65
C GLU A 46 -30.38 8.85 -2.62
N ASN A 47 -29.26 8.94 -1.88
CA ASN A 47 -29.07 9.86 -0.77
C ASN A 47 -27.76 10.65 -0.94
N ASP A 48 -27.84 11.98 -0.89
CA ASP A 48 -26.69 12.90 -1.05
C ASP A 48 -25.55 12.63 -0.06
N VAL A 49 -25.86 12.23 1.17
CA VAL A 49 -24.85 11.87 2.18
C VAL A 49 -24.10 10.61 1.77
N LEU A 50 -24.81 9.63 1.21
CA LEU A 50 -24.21 8.40 0.70
C LEU A 50 -23.41 8.66 -0.57
N GLU A 51 -23.86 9.53 -1.46
CA GLU A 51 -23.08 9.94 -2.63
C GLU A 51 -21.78 10.63 -2.23
N MET A 52 -21.84 11.55 -1.27
CA MET A 52 -20.65 12.23 -0.75
C MET A 52 -19.68 11.21 -0.12
N ALA A 53 -20.18 10.32 0.74
CA ALA A 53 -19.37 9.26 1.35
C ALA A 53 -18.77 8.35 0.26
N PHE A 54 -19.57 7.93 -0.72
CA PHE A 54 -19.11 7.12 -1.83
C PHE A 54 -18.05 7.84 -2.66
N SER A 55 -18.17 9.13 -2.93
CA SER A 55 -17.16 9.92 -3.64
C SER A 55 -15.82 9.93 -2.90
N MET A 56 -15.85 10.06 -1.57
CA MET A 56 -14.62 9.98 -0.75
C MET A 56 -13.98 8.59 -0.82
N MET A 57 -14.80 7.54 -0.68
CA MET A 57 -14.31 6.16 -0.75
C MET A 57 -13.82 5.79 -2.15
N ARG A 58 -14.47 6.29 -3.20
CA ARG A 58 -14.09 6.09 -4.60
C ARG A 58 -12.68 6.58 -4.87
N TYR A 59 -12.35 7.79 -4.40
CA TYR A 59 -11.00 8.34 -4.53
C TYR A 59 -9.95 7.41 -3.90
N LYS A 60 -10.24 6.83 -2.73
CA LYS A 60 -9.35 5.86 -2.07
C LYS A 60 -9.24 4.55 -2.85
N LEU A 61 -10.34 4.02 -3.35
CA LEU A 61 -10.37 2.80 -4.18
C LEU A 61 -9.53 2.96 -5.46
N ASP A 62 -9.61 4.12 -6.10
CA ASP A 62 -8.83 4.43 -7.31
C ASP A 62 -7.33 4.49 -6.99
N HIS A 63 -6.95 5.10 -5.86
CA HIS A 63 -5.56 5.14 -5.41
C HIS A 63 -5.01 3.73 -5.08
N ASP A 64 -5.80 2.91 -4.38
CA ASP A 64 -5.44 1.52 -4.08
C ASP A 64 -5.26 0.69 -5.35
N ARG A 65 -6.12 0.93 -6.36
CA ARG A 65 -6.01 0.28 -7.66
C ARG A 65 -4.71 0.65 -8.36
N GLU A 66 -4.39 1.94 -8.47
CA GLU A 66 -3.16 2.43 -9.09
C GLU A 66 -1.91 1.86 -8.39
N ARG A 67 -1.94 1.86 -7.05
CA ARG A 67 -0.88 1.28 -6.23
C ARG A 67 -0.72 -0.22 -6.49
N TYR A 68 -1.83 -0.97 -6.56
CA TYR A 68 -1.80 -2.40 -6.83
C TYR A 68 -1.23 -2.70 -8.22
N GLU A 69 -1.69 -1.99 -9.25
CA GLU A 69 -1.21 -2.12 -10.62
C GLU A 69 0.30 -1.87 -10.71
N THR A 70 0.79 -0.79 -10.09
CA THR A 70 2.22 -0.45 -10.02
C THR A 70 3.06 -1.55 -9.35
N ILE A 71 2.56 -2.12 -8.23
CA ILE A 71 3.26 -3.20 -7.52
C ILE A 71 3.31 -4.47 -8.38
N CYS A 72 2.21 -4.80 -9.06
CA CYS A 72 2.13 -5.94 -9.96
C CYS A 72 3.10 -5.82 -11.13
N GLU A 73 3.20 -4.64 -11.74
CA GLU A 73 4.17 -4.35 -12.81
C GLU A 73 5.61 -4.53 -12.33
N LYS A 74 5.99 -3.88 -11.23
CA LYS A 74 7.34 -4.00 -10.65
C LYS A 74 7.71 -5.44 -10.32
N ARG A 75 6.75 -6.22 -9.78
CA ARG A 75 6.96 -7.65 -9.48
C ARG A 75 7.09 -8.49 -10.75
N SER A 76 6.30 -8.18 -11.78
CA SER A 76 6.38 -8.83 -13.09
C SER A 76 7.75 -8.59 -13.73
N GLU A 77 8.23 -7.34 -13.72
CA GLU A 77 9.54 -6.97 -14.25
C GLU A 77 10.69 -7.64 -13.48
N ALA A 78 10.64 -7.60 -12.15
CA ALA A 78 11.63 -8.28 -11.30
C ALA A 78 11.66 -9.80 -11.57
N GLY A 79 10.49 -10.43 -11.73
CA GLY A 79 10.39 -11.84 -12.11
C GLY A 79 11.00 -12.10 -13.49
N ARG A 80 10.67 -11.26 -14.49
CA ARG A 80 11.24 -11.36 -15.84
C ARG A 80 12.77 -11.25 -15.82
N LEU A 81 13.33 -10.28 -15.10
CA LEU A 81 14.77 -10.10 -14.94
C LEU A 81 15.43 -11.30 -14.24
N ALA A 82 14.81 -11.83 -13.17
CA ALA A 82 15.31 -13.01 -12.47
C ALA A 82 15.34 -14.26 -13.36
N HIS A 83 14.35 -14.44 -14.23
CA HIS A 83 14.32 -15.54 -15.20
C HIS A 83 15.29 -15.32 -16.38
N ALA A 84 15.51 -14.08 -16.82
CA ALA A 84 16.48 -13.75 -17.85
C ALA A 84 17.93 -13.97 -17.39
N GLY A 85 18.26 -13.59 -16.14
CA GLY A 85 19.59 -13.83 -15.55
C GLY A 85 19.95 -15.32 -15.41
N LYS A 86 18.94 -16.19 -15.19
CA LYS A 86 19.14 -17.65 -15.15
C LYS A 86 19.39 -18.27 -16.53
N ARG A 87 18.90 -17.66 -17.62
CA ARG A 87 19.14 -18.14 -19.00
C ARG A 87 20.53 -17.78 -19.53
N GLN A 88 21.21 -16.80 -18.93
CA GLN A 88 22.59 -16.45 -19.28
C GLN A 88 23.65 -17.29 -18.56
N GLN A 89 23.25 -18.18 -17.65
CA GLN A 89 24.12 -19.26 -17.18
C GLN A 89 24.12 -20.37 -18.24
N THR A 90 24.87 -20.16 -19.31
CA THR A 90 25.30 -21.24 -20.21
C THR A 90 25.97 -22.34 -19.38
N PRO A 91 25.67 -23.64 -19.56
CA PRO A 91 26.51 -24.68 -18.99
C PRO A 91 27.90 -24.53 -19.63
N ALA A 92 28.87 -24.06 -18.86
CA ALA A 92 30.25 -24.00 -19.33
C ALA A 92 30.68 -25.43 -19.67
N ASN A 93 31.04 -25.61 -20.94
CA ASN A 93 31.42 -26.86 -21.56
C ASN A 93 32.58 -27.54 -20.80
N ALA A 94 32.59 -28.87 -20.82
CA ALA A 94 33.61 -29.70 -20.20
C ALA A 94 35.02 -29.35 -20.73
N ALA A 95 35.93 -29.03 -19.83
CA ALA A 95 37.37 -29.15 -20.07
C ALA A 95 38.05 -29.59 -18.78
N ASN A 96 38.65 -30.78 -18.84
CA ASN A 96 39.46 -31.41 -17.80
C ASN A 96 40.61 -30.48 -17.40
N ILE A 97 40.56 -29.92 -16.19
CA ILE A 97 41.74 -29.34 -15.53
C ILE A 97 41.86 -29.99 -14.16
N ASN A 98 42.80 -30.93 -14.05
CA ASN A 98 43.29 -31.45 -12.79
C ASN A 98 43.96 -30.31 -12.02
N VAL A 99 43.30 -29.78 -10.98
CA VAL A 99 43.93 -28.87 -10.02
C VAL A 99 43.65 -29.35 -8.60
N ASN A 100 44.74 -29.63 -7.91
CA ASN A 100 44.91 -30.04 -6.51
C ASN A 100 43.97 -29.28 -5.53
N PRO A 101 43.35 -29.93 -4.53
CA PRO A 101 42.22 -29.37 -3.77
C PRO A 101 42.65 -28.61 -2.50
N ASN A 102 43.36 -27.48 -2.61
CA ASN A 102 43.53 -26.61 -1.42
C ASN A 102 43.75 -25.12 -1.70
N VAL A 103 42.78 -24.50 -2.37
CA VAL A 103 42.59 -23.04 -2.28
C VAL A 103 41.19 -22.77 -1.78
N ASN A 104 41.09 -22.45 -0.49
CA ASN A 104 39.91 -21.93 0.16
C ASN A 104 39.59 -20.54 -0.42
N LEU A 105 38.76 -20.51 -1.46
CA LEU A 105 38.06 -19.30 -1.88
C LEU A 105 36.79 -19.19 -1.03
N ASN A 106 36.94 -18.61 0.17
CA ASN A 106 35.80 -18.01 0.85
C ASN A 106 35.37 -16.77 0.06
N SER A 107 34.64 -16.99 -1.03
CA SER A 107 33.81 -15.97 -1.64
C SER A 107 32.43 -16.09 -0.99
N ASN A 108 32.31 -15.64 0.25
CA ASN A 108 31.01 -15.30 0.81
C ASN A 108 30.53 -14.06 0.05
N PRO A 109 29.55 -14.15 -0.88
CA PRO A 109 28.89 -12.95 -1.33
C PRO A 109 28.00 -12.55 -0.16
N ASN A 110 28.55 -11.75 0.75
CA ASN A 110 27.77 -11.00 1.71
C ASN A 110 26.88 -10.05 0.90
N ILE A 111 25.75 -10.55 0.41
CA ILE A 111 24.66 -9.74 -0.12
C ILE A 111 24.02 -9.10 1.12
N ASN A 112 24.73 -8.12 1.70
CA ASN A 112 24.06 -7.07 2.45
C ASN A 112 23.33 -6.22 1.43
N GLY A 113 22.21 -6.75 0.94
CA GLY A 113 21.21 -5.98 0.21
C GLY A 113 20.62 -5.00 1.20
N ASN A 114 21.27 -3.85 1.33
CA ASN A 114 20.76 -2.69 2.02
C ASN A 114 19.42 -2.32 1.36
N ILE A 115 18.31 -2.85 1.90
CA ILE A 115 16.98 -2.37 1.59
C ILE A 115 16.88 -1.01 2.27
N ASN A 116 17.36 0.04 1.59
CA ASN A 116 16.93 1.38 1.89
C ASN A 116 15.48 1.50 1.37
N SER A 117 14.53 1.06 2.19
CA SER A 117 13.16 1.53 2.11
C SER A 117 13.20 3.01 2.48
N ASN A 118 13.41 3.88 1.48
CA ASN A 118 13.20 5.31 1.63
C ASN A 118 11.68 5.55 1.73
N ILE A 119 11.15 5.27 2.93
CA ILE A 119 9.89 5.81 3.41
C ILE A 119 10.24 7.25 3.81
N SER A 120 10.21 8.15 2.84
CA SER A 120 10.20 9.59 3.11
C SER A 120 8.83 9.95 3.67
N GLY A 121 8.76 10.02 5.00
CA GLY A 121 7.60 10.41 5.81
C GLY A 121 7.55 9.55 7.07
N SER A 122 8.01 9.97 8.25
CA SER A 122 8.11 11.31 8.82
C SER A 122 9.34 11.35 9.74
N SER A 123 10.21 12.36 9.58
CA SER A 123 10.98 12.86 10.72
C SER A 123 10.00 13.12 11.86
N MET A 124 10.46 13.06 13.11
CA MET A 124 9.77 13.64 14.26
C MET A 124 9.24 15.03 13.88
N ALA A 125 8.01 15.10 13.38
CA ALA A 125 7.40 16.34 12.97
C ALA A 125 7.04 17.00 14.29
N SER A 126 7.63 18.17 14.53
CA SER A 126 7.12 19.09 15.54
C SER A 126 5.59 19.04 15.48
N PRO A 127 4.91 18.87 16.63
CA PRO A 127 3.46 18.70 16.63
C PRO A 127 2.84 19.83 15.81
N ASP A 128 1.92 19.47 14.90
CA ASP A 128 1.26 20.40 13.99
C ASP A 128 0.86 21.65 14.81
N PRO A 129 1.29 22.87 14.40
CA PRO A 129 1.02 24.08 15.17
C PRO A 129 -0.48 24.29 15.44
N ARG A 130 -1.37 23.70 14.63
CA ARG A 130 -2.82 23.68 14.90
C ARG A 130 -3.20 22.79 16.08
N ILE A 131 -2.56 21.63 16.22
CA ILE A 131 -2.76 20.72 17.35
C ILE A 131 -2.23 21.36 18.64
N VAL A 132 -1.04 21.97 18.59
CA VAL A 132 -0.45 22.68 19.74
C VAL A 132 -1.32 23.87 20.18
N ALA A 133 -1.86 24.64 19.23
CA ALA A 133 -2.76 25.76 19.54
C ALA A 133 -4.07 25.28 20.18
N LEU A 134 -4.60 24.13 19.74
CA LEU A 134 -5.84 23.57 20.28
C LEU A 134 -5.65 23.02 21.70
N GLU A 135 -4.52 22.37 21.99
CA GLU A 135 -4.17 21.91 23.34
C GLU A 135 -3.93 23.09 24.29
N ALA A 136 -3.22 24.14 23.84
CA ALA A 136 -3.00 25.35 24.62
C ALA A 136 -4.32 26.09 24.94
N LEU A 137 -5.28 26.11 24.01
CA LEU A 137 -6.60 26.70 24.23
C LEU A 137 -7.43 25.88 25.22
N LYS A 138 -7.42 24.55 25.09
CA LYS A 138 -8.09 23.63 26.02
C LYS A 138 -7.57 23.79 27.46
N GLU A 139 -6.25 23.89 27.64
CA GLU A 139 -5.62 24.11 28.95
C GLU A 139 -5.84 25.52 29.52
N ARG A 140 -6.12 26.50 28.65
CA ARG A 140 -6.46 27.87 29.09
C ARG A 140 -7.92 27.98 29.53
N ILE A 141 -8.82 27.27 28.86
CA ILE A 141 -10.23 27.16 29.27
C ILE A 141 -10.34 26.40 30.60
N ARG A 142 -9.66 25.24 30.71
CA ARG A 142 -9.64 24.43 31.94
C ARG A 142 -9.14 25.18 33.18
N ARG A 143 -8.19 26.11 33.01
CA ARG A 143 -7.65 26.93 34.10
C ARG A 143 -8.52 28.13 34.49
N ASN A 144 -9.45 28.55 33.63
CA ASN A 144 -10.37 29.65 33.93
C ASN A 144 -11.68 29.17 34.59
N GLU A 145 -11.87 27.85 34.73
CA GLU A 145 -13.03 27.21 35.34
C GLU A 145 -12.76 26.68 36.78
N GLN A 146 -11.60 27.01 37.36
CA GLN A 146 -11.29 26.86 38.80
C GLN A 146 -11.09 28.24 39.42
#